data_AF-A0A2C9WM94-F1
#
_entry.id   AF-A0A2C9WM94-F1
#
_cell.length_a   1.000
_cell.length_b   1.000
_cell.length_c   1.000
_cell.angle_alpha   90.00
_cell.angle_beta   90.00
_cell.angle_gamma   90.00
#
_symmetry.space_group_name_H-M   'P 1'
#
loop_
_entity.id
_entity.type
_entity.pdbx_description
1 polymer ?
#
loop_
_entity_poly.entity_id
_entity_poly.type
_entity_poly.pdbx_seq_one_letter_code
_entity_poly.pdbx_strand_id
1 'polypeptide(L)'
;MHFCICRTEPHLPDMPIVYASDAFLELTGYARNEVLGRNCRFLSGVETNSSVLQKIKESIQTEQACTVRILNYRKNKSTFRNLLHISPVRNATGKVLCMHKFLLLSCMHKFLLLSCMHKFLLLSFIYLLLKCPLI
;
A
#
# COMPACT_ATOMS: atom_id res chain seq x y z
N MET A 1 15.45 3.58 8.09
CA MET A 1 14.17 4.09 7.56
C MET A 1 13.38 2.87 7.08
N HIS A 2 12.40 2.39 7.84
CA HIS A 2 11.59 1.23 7.42
C HIS A 2 10.42 1.73 6.58
N PHE A 3 10.26 1.20 5.36
CA PHE A 3 9.13 1.55 4.51
C PHE A 3 7.85 0.89 5.03
N CYS A 4 6.79 1.66 5.17
CA CYS A 4 5.47 1.17 5.55
C CYS A 4 4.74 0.63 4.30
N ILE A 5 4.81 -0.69 4.09
CA ILE A 5 4.40 -1.37 2.85
C ILE A 5 3.54 -2.58 3.19
N CYS A 6 2.50 -2.80 2.39
CA CYS A 6 1.87 -4.12 2.27
C CYS A 6 1.73 -4.53 0.80
N ARG A 7 1.65 -5.83 0.56
CA ARG A 7 1.46 -6.43 -0.77
C ARG A 7 0.18 -7.23 -0.77
N THR A 8 -0.66 -7.01 -1.77
CA THR A 8 -1.91 -7.75 -1.95
C THR A 8 -1.90 -8.54 -3.25
N GLU A 9 -2.59 -9.68 -3.23
CA GLU A 9 -2.62 -10.61 -4.36
C GLU A 9 -3.94 -10.48 -5.14
N PRO A 10 -3.98 -9.78 -6.29
CA PRO A 10 -5.22 -9.49 -7.02
C PRO A 10 -5.88 -10.73 -7.64
N HIS A 11 -5.14 -11.82 -7.81
CA HIS A 11 -5.66 -13.07 -8.40
C HIS A 11 -6.35 -13.99 -7.37
N LEU A 12 -6.24 -13.68 -6.07
CA LEU A 12 -6.94 -14.39 -5.02
C LEU A 12 -8.28 -13.71 -4.68
N PRO A 13 -9.29 -14.48 -4.25
CA PRO A 13 -10.57 -13.92 -3.82
C PRO A 13 -10.38 -12.82 -2.78
N ASP A 14 -11.08 -11.71 -2.98
CA ASP A 14 -11.05 -10.54 -2.10
C ASP A 14 -9.71 -9.78 -2.03
N MET A 15 -8.71 -10.12 -2.85
CA MET A 15 -7.40 -9.45 -2.91
C MET A 15 -6.74 -9.31 -1.53
N PRO A 16 -6.39 -10.44 -0.88
CA PRO A 16 -5.86 -10.47 0.47
C PRO A 16 -4.44 -9.92 0.54
N ILE A 17 -4.04 -9.43 1.71
CA ILE A 17 -2.66 -9.09 2.02
C ILE A 17 -1.86 -10.39 2.19
N VAL A 18 -0.80 -10.53 1.39
CA VAL A 18 0.15 -11.66 1.47
C VAL A 18 1.46 -11.27 2.14
N TYR A 19 1.71 -9.97 2.31
CA TYR A 19 2.88 -9.45 3.01
C TYR A 19 2.59 -8.08 3.64
N ALA A 20 3.12 -7.85 4.84
CA ALA A 20 3.10 -6.57 5.53
C ALA A 20 4.48 -6.33 6.20
N SER A 21 5.04 -5.14 6.07
CA SER A 21 6.27 -4.78 6.78
C SER A 21 6.00 -4.50 8.26
N ASP A 22 7.02 -4.57 9.11
CA ASP A 22 6.85 -4.27 10.55
C ASP A 22 6.41 -2.82 10.78
N ALA A 23 6.91 -1.87 9.97
CA ALA A 23 6.43 -0.49 9.98
C ALA A 23 4.93 -0.35 9.65
N PHE A 24 4.36 -1.24 8.83
CA PHE A 24 2.92 -1.28 8.60
C PHE A 24 2.16 -1.79 9.83
N LEU A 25 2.67 -2.82 10.49
CA LEU A 25 2.08 -3.36 11.72
C LEU A 25 2.11 -2.33 12.85
N GLU A 26 3.25 -1.66 13.04
CA GLU A 26 3.42 -0.57 14.00
C GLU A 26 2.49 0.62 13.69
N LEU A 27 2.42 1.06 12.43
CA LEU A 27 1.58 2.19 12.02
C LEU A 27 0.10 1.94 12.29
N THR A 28 -0.37 0.73 11.95
CA THR A 28 -1.78 0.37 11.98
C THR A 28 -2.21 -0.19 13.34
N GLY A 29 -1.27 -0.67 14.14
CA GLY A 29 -1.49 -1.31 15.43
C GLY A 29 -2.06 -2.74 15.35
N TYR A 30 -2.05 -3.35 14.17
CA TYR A 30 -2.50 -4.74 13.98
C TYR A 30 -1.33 -5.72 14.02
N ALA A 31 -1.56 -6.90 14.58
CA ALA A 31 -0.61 -8.00 14.53
C ALA A 31 -0.59 -8.67 13.15
N ARG A 32 0.53 -9.31 12.81
CA ARG A 32 0.75 -9.94 11.49
C ARG A 32 -0.34 -10.96 11.13
N ASN A 33 -0.73 -11.80 12.08
CA ASN A 33 -1.80 -12.79 11.93
C ASN A 33 -3.20 -12.17 11.77
N GLU A 34 -3.41 -10.92 12.19
CA GLU A 34 -4.67 -10.20 12.01
C GLU A 34 -4.78 -9.51 10.65
N VAL A 35 -3.67 -9.42 9.91
CA VAL A 35 -3.56 -8.68 8.64
C VAL A 35 -3.42 -9.63 7.46
N LEU A 36 -2.57 -10.66 7.57
CA LEU A 36 -2.36 -11.62 6.49
C LEU A 36 -3.66 -12.36 6.15
N GLY A 37 -3.93 -12.54 4.86
CA GLY A 37 -5.16 -13.17 4.38
C GLY A 37 -6.38 -12.26 4.32
N ARG A 38 -6.27 -10.99 4.73
CA ARG A 38 -7.40 -10.03 4.72
C ARG A 38 -7.19 -8.92 3.73
N ASN A 39 -8.28 -8.39 3.19
CA ASN A 39 -8.24 -7.18 2.38
C ASN A 39 -7.94 -5.93 3.25
N CYS A 40 -7.15 -4.99 2.74
CA CYS A 40 -6.78 -3.74 3.44
C CYS A 40 -7.96 -2.83 3.85
N ARG A 41 -9.19 -3.09 3.39
CA ARG A 41 -10.37 -2.26 3.71
C ARG A 41 -10.71 -2.20 5.20
N PHE A 42 -10.13 -3.06 6.05
CA PHE A 42 -10.25 -2.92 7.51
C PHE A 42 -9.66 -1.61 8.05
N LEU A 43 -8.83 -0.92 7.25
CA LEU A 43 -8.32 0.41 7.56
C LEU A 43 -9.32 1.53 7.21
N SER A 44 -10.41 1.23 6.53
CA SER A 44 -11.49 2.19 6.25
C SER A 44 -12.44 2.29 7.44
N GLY A 45 -13.07 3.44 7.60
CA GLY A 45 -14.11 3.67 8.61
C GLY A 45 -15.16 4.66 8.12
N VAL A 46 -16.00 5.13 9.03
CA VAL A 46 -17.20 5.93 8.69
C VAL A 46 -16.88 7.22 7.93
N GLU A 47 -15.78 7.89 8.28
CA GLU A 47 -15.35 9.14 7.62
C GLU A 47 -14.45 8.90 6.39
N THR A 48 -14.18 7.64 6.02
CA THR A 48 -13.39 7.35 4.83
C THR A 48 -14.19 7.70 3.58
N ASN A 49 -13.68 8.63 2.77
CA ASN A 49 -14.36 9.12 1.57
C ASN A 49 -14.54 8.01 0.52
N SER A 50 -15.80 7.68 0.20
CA SER A 50 -16.18 6.65 -0.77
C SER A 50 -15.71 6.93 -2.19
N SER A 51 -15.65 8.20 -2.63
CA SER A 51 -15.12 8.56 -3.95
C SER A 51 -13.63 8.24 -4.09
N VAL A 52 -12.86 8.30 -3.00
CA VAL A 52 -11.44 7.91 -2.99
C VAL A 52 -11.30 6.40 -3.07
N LEU A 53 -12.16 5.66 -2.36
CA LEU A 53 -12.21 4.19 -2.46
C LEU A 53 -12.55 3.74 -3.88
N GLN A 54 -13.48 4.43 -4.54
CA GLN A 54 -13.85 4.16 -5.92
C GLN A 54 -12.67 4.39 -6.89
N LYS A 55 -11.93 5.50 -6.74
CA LYS A 55 -10.69 5.74 -7.52
C LYS A 55 -9.64 4.65 -7.33
N ILE A 56 -9.46 4.19 -6.08
CA ILE A 56 -8.56 3.07 -5.79
C ILE A 56 -9.02 1.81 -6.53
N LYS A 57 -10.32 1.50 -6.46
CA LYS A 57 -10.91 0.33 -7.13
C LYS A 57 -10.71 0.39 -8.65
N GLU A 58 -10.99 1.53 -9.27
CA GLU A 58 -10.80 1.75 -10.71
C GLU A 58 -9.33 1.60 -11.11
N SER A 59 -8.40 2.14 -10.33
CA SER A 59 -6.97 1.99 -10.56
C SER A 59 -6.52 0.52 -10.51
N ILE A 60 -7.05 -0.25 -9.56
CA ILE A 60 -6.74 -1.68 -9.45
C ILE A 60 -7.32 -2.44 -10.64
N GLN A 61 -8.56 -2.14 -11.04
CA GLN A 61 -9.23 -2.78 -12.18
C GLN A 61 -8.56 -2.46 -13.52
N THR A 62 -8.05 -1.25 -13.68
CA THR A 62 -7.32 -0.81 -14.88
C THR A 62 -5.82 -1.14 -14.81
N GLU A 63 -5.39 -1.80 -13.74
CA GLU A 63 -4.00 -2.12 -13.46
C GLU A 63 -3.04 -0.92 -13.60
N GLN A 64 -3.52 0.25 -13.20
CA GLN A 64 -2.74 1.49 -13.19
C GLN A 64 -2.26 1.81 -11.78
N ALA A 65 -1.17 2.56 -11.69
CA ALA A 65 -0.73 3.12 -10.43
C ALA A 65 -1.59 4.33 -10.04
N CYS A 66 -1.85 4.51 -8.74
CA CYS A 66 -2.51 5.71 -8.24
C CYS A 66 -1.92 6.19 -6.92
N THR A 67 -2.08 7.48 -6.67
CA THR A 67 -1.73 8.12 -5.41
C THR A 67 -2.93 8.91 -4.91
N VAL A 68 -3.39 8.61 -3.70
CA VAL A 68 -4.57 9.25 -3.12
C VAL A 68 -4.35 9.61 -1.65
N ARG A 69 -5.05 10.64 -1.19
CA ARG A 69 -5.15 10.96 0.24
C ARG A 69 -6.41 10.33 0.79
N ILE A 70 -6.26 9.42 1.75
CA ILE A 70 -7.36 8.69 2.38
C ILE A 70 -7.26 8.76 3.89
N LEU A 71 -8.39 8.87 4.57
CA LEU A 71 -8.47 8.76 6.03
C LEU A 71 -8.56 7.28 6.40
N ASN A 72 -7.61 6.80 7.19
CA ASN A 72 -7.59 5.44 7.70
C ASN A 72 -7.67 5.37 9.23
N TYR A 73 -8.08 4.21 9.72
CA TYR A 73 -8.30 3.90 11.12
C TYR A 73 -7.30 2.83 11.57
N ARG A 74 -6.67 3.06 12.72
CA ARG A 74 -5.84 2.08 13.41
C ARG A 74 -6.72 1.10 14.19
N LYS A 75 -6.12 0.01 14.70
CA LYS A 75 -6.81 -0.96 15.58
C LYS A 75 -7.45 -0.30 16.80
N ASN A 76 -6.79 0.68 17.40
CA ASN A 76 -7.29 1.45 18.54
C ASN A 76 -8.36 2.50 18.17
N LYS A 77 -8.89 2.46 16.94
CA LYS A 77 -9.88 3.40 16.38
C LYS A 77 -9.39 4.83 16.16
N SER A 78 -8.15 5.17 16.50
CA SER A 78 -7.57 6.47 16.15
C SER A 78 -7.39 6.59 14.64
N THR A 79 -7.52 7.81 14.12
CA THR A 79 -7.40 8.07 12.70
C THR A 79 -6.00 8.53 12.31
N PHE A 80 -5.66 8.33 11.04
CA PHE A 80 -4.49 8.93 10.42
C PHE A 80 -4.76 9.24 8.95
N ARG A 81 -4.17 10.35 8.48
CA ARG A 81 -4.18 10.68 7.05
C ARG A 81 -3.09 9.88 6.35
N ASN A 82 -3.51 9.02 5.45
CA ASN A 82 -2.65 8.18 4.65
C ASN A 82 -2.57 8.76 3.23
N LEU A 83 -1.37 9.18 2.83
CA LEU A 83 -1.06 9.35 1.42
C LEU A 83 -0.70 7.97 0.86
N LEU A 84 -1.72 7.29 0.34
CA LEU A 84 -1.62 5.93 -0.16
C LEU A 84 -1.16 5.95 -1.61
N HIS A 85 -0.04 5.29 -1.89
CA HIS A 85 0.38 4.97 -3.25
C HIS A 85 0.19 3.48 -3.53
N ILE A 86 -0.44 3.15 -4.66
CA ILE A 86 -0.70 1.79 -5.11
C ILE A 86 -0.05 1.63 -6.48
N SER A 87 0.72 0.56 -6.67
CA SER A 87 1.34 0.25 -7.96
C SER A 87 1.28 -1.25 -8.26
N PRO A 88 0.91 -1.65 -9.48
CA PRO A 88 1.04 -3.04 -9.91
C PRO A 88 2.52 -3.42 -10.03
N VAL A 89 2.85 -4.64 -9.62
CA VAL A 89 4.13 -5.29 -9.92
C VAL A 89 3.88 -6.24 -11.07
N ARG A 90 4.66 -6.10 -12.14
CA ARG A 90 4.51 -6.91 -13.36
C ARG A 90 5.71 -7.82 -13.53
N ASN A 91 5.49 -9.00 -14.08
CA ASN A 91 6.57 -9.87 -14.54
C ASN A 91 7.14 -9.38 -15.88
N ALA A 92 8.12 -10.10 -16.43
CA ALA A 92 8.72 -9.77 -17.74
C ALA A 92 7.72 -9.83 -18.91
N THR A 93 6.61 -10.55 -18.77
CA THR A 93 5.55 -10.63 -19.80
C THR A 93 4.51 -9.52 -19.67
N GLY A 94 4.68 -8.59 -18.73
CA GLY A 94 3.74 -7.51 -18.46
C GLY A 94 2.51 -7.90 -17.61
N LYS A 95 2.39 -9.17 -17.21
CA LYS A 95 1.28 -9.65 -16.36
C LYS A 95 1.46 -9.14 -14.94
N VAL A 96 0.40 -8.60 -14.34
CA VAL A 96 0.42 -8.21 -12.92
C VAL A 96 0.57 -9.45 -12.06
N LEU A 97 1.58 -9.47 -11.21
CA LEU A 97 1.77 -10.49 -10.19
C LEU A 97 1.10 -10.08 -8.90
N CYS A 98 1.26 -8.83 -8.46
CA CYS A 98 0.69 -8.36 -7.20
C CYS A 98 0.54 -6.83 -7.20
N MET A 99 -0.13 -6.30 -6.17
CA MET A 99 -0.25 -4.86 -5.94
C MET A 99 0.60 -4.46 -4.72
N HIS A 100 1.54 -3.54 -4.90
CA HIS A 100 2.23 -2.89 -3.80
C HIS A 100 1.44 -1.68 -3.31
N LYS A 101 1.37 -1.52 -1.98
CA LYS A 101 0.71 -0.40 -1.32
C LYS A 101 1.67 0.23 -0.33
N PHE A 102 2.00 1.50 -0.55
CA PHE A 102 2.85 2.31 0.31
C PHE A 102 1.97 3.26 1.10
N LEU A 103 2.04 3.16 2.43
CA LEU A 103 1.29 4.02 3.33
C LEU A 103 2.23 5.13 3.82
N LEU A 104 1.96 6.36 3.40
CA LEU A 104 2.80 7.51 3.76
C LEU A 104 2.05 8.38 4.75
N LEU A 105 2.58 8.51 5.96
CA LEU A 105 2.08 9.48 6.93
C LEU A 105 2.35 10.90 6.43
N SER A 106 1.36 11.77 6.54
CA SER A 106 1.49 13.18 6.14
C SER A 106 2.61 13.94 6.88
N CYS A 107 3.04 13.47 8.05
CA CYS A 107 4.20 14.03 8.75
C CYS A 107 5.51 13.83 7.95
N MET A 108 5.64 12.72 7.23
CA MET A 108 6.79 12.43 6.34
C MET A 108 6.79 13.28 5.06
N HIS A 109 5.68 13.96 4.76
CA HIS A 109 5.51 14.75 3.54
C HIS A 109 6.43 15.98 3.49
N LYS A 110 6.85 16.52 4.66
CA LYS A 110 7.85 17.60 4.69
C LYS A 110 9.23 17.15 4.19
N PHE A 111 9.55 15.86 4.24
CA PHE A 111 10.85 15.34 3.82
C PHE A 111 10.86 14.85 2.36
N LEU A 112 9.72 14.41 1.82
CA LEU A 112 9.61 13.91 0.44
C LEU A 112 9.35 14.99 -0.63
N LEU A 113 8.99 16.22 -0.24
CA LEU A 113 8.65 17.28 -1.20
C LEU A 113 9.84 17.94 -1.90
N LEU A 114 11.08 17.73 -1.44
CA LEU A 114 12.25 18.42 -2.03
C LEU A 114 12.92 17.70 -3.20
N SER A 115 12.56 16.47 -3.51
CA SER A 115 12.98 15.78 -4.74
C SER A 115 12.37 14.38 -4.75
N CYS A 116 12.21 13.79 -5.93
CA CYS A 116 12.30 12.33 -6.06
C CYS A 116 11.01 11.49 -5.89
N MET A 117 9.76 11.98 -5.97
CA MET A 117 8.62 11.01 -5.97
C MET A 117 8.72 9.97 -7.11
N HIS A 118 9.13 10.40 -8.32
CA HIS A 118 9.34 9.50 -9.46
C HIS A 118 10.58 8.60 -9.31
N LYS A 119 11.71 9.18 -8.86
CA LYS A 119 12.99 8.45 -8.74
C LYS A 119 13.07 7.58 -7.47
N PHE A 120 12.37 7.93 -6.40
CA PHE A 120 12.33 7.19 -5.13
C PHE A 120 11.41 5.98 -5.22
N LEU A 121 10.30 6.05 -5.97
CA LEU A 121 9.52 4.88 -6.37
C LEU A 121 10.35 3.92 -7.23
N LEU A 122 11.15 4.43 -8.18
CA LEU A 122 12.09 3.64 -8.98
C LEU A 122 13.18 2.97 -8.12
N LEU A 123 13.82 3.70 -7.20
CA LEU A 123 14.85 3.15 -6.30
C LEU A 123 14.31 2.14 -5.29
N SER A 124 13.12 2.36 -4.74
CA SER A 124 12.47 1.40 -3.84
C SER A 124 11.91 0.18 -4.60
N PHE A 125 11.48 0.33 -5.85
CA PHE A 125 11.20 -0.80 -6.76
C PHE A 125 12.45 -1.65 -7.03
N ILE A 126 13.58 -1.01 -7.37
CA ILE A 126 14.85 -1.70 -7.61
C ILE A 126 15.32 -2.43 -6.32
N TYR A 127 15.20 -1.78 -5.16
CA TYR A 127 15.59 -2.39 -3.89
C TYR A 127 14.70 -3.56 -3.47
N LEU A 128 13.39 -3.52 -3.78
CA LEU A 128 12.49 -4.64 -3.51
C LEU A 128 12.69 -5.81 -4.51
N LEU A 129 13.00 -5.51 -5.77
CA LEU A 129 13.36 -6.52 -6.78
C LEU A 129 14.69 -7.21 -6.45
N LEU A 130 15.66 -6.51 -5.87
CA LEU A 130 16.96 -7.08 -5.50
C LEU A 130 16.95 -7.88 -4.18
N LYS A 131 15.90 -7.78 -3.35
CA LYS A 131 15.80 -8.48 -2.05
C LYS A 131 14.64 -9.47 -1.93
N CYS A 132 13.81 -9.65 -2.96
CA CYS A 132 12.94 -10.82 -3.05
C CYS A 132 13.79 -11.98 -3.60
N PRO A 133 14.12 -13.02 -2.81
CA PRO A 133 14.62 -14.25 -3.40
C PRO A 133 13.48 -14.83 -4.22
N LEU A 134 13.63 -14.77 -5.54
CA LEU A 134 12.90 -15.61 -6.47
C LEU A 134 13.17 -17.06 -6.05
N ILE A 135 12.17 -17.70 -5.45
CA ILE A 135 11.95 -19.12 -5.62
C ILE A 135 11.08 -19.27 -6.85
#